data_AF-A0AAD1KTS7-F1
#
_entry.id   AF-A0AAD1KTS7-F1
#
_cell.length_a   1.000
_cell.length_b   1.000
_cell.length_c   1.000
_cell.angle_alpha   90.00
_cell.angle_beta   90.00
_cell.angle_gamma   90.00
#
_symmetry.space_group_name_H-M   'P 1'
#
loop_
_entity.id
_entity.type
_entity.pdbx_description
1 polymer ?
#
loop_
_entity_poly.entity_id
_entity_poly.type
_entity_poly.pdbx_seq_one_letter_code
_entity_poly.pdbx_strand_id
1 'polypeptide(L)' 'MNPEGIWRLAQAKGIPVRAAYTPRQAALLLGIGKNALYEAVRSGRVKSLQVGRVRYIPVSELARLLEGGA' A
#
# COMPACT_ATOMS: atom_id res chain seq x y z
N MET A 1 -4.98 13.42 1.54
CA MET A 1 -3.83 12.53 1.84
C MET A 1 -2.67 12.84 0.93
N ASN A 2 -1.46 12.90 1.49
CA ASN A 2 -0.24 13.22 0.74
C ASN A 2 0.50 11.94 0.27
N PRO A 3 0.53 11.63 -1.04
CA PRO A 3 1.20 10.44 -1.56
C PRO A 3 2.74 10.52 -1.55
N GLU A 4 3.32 11.71 -1.37
CA GLU A 4 4.78 11.91 -1.44
C GLU A 4 5.55 11.09 -0.41
N GLY A 5 4.99 10.91 0.79
CA GLY A 5 5.63 10.11 1.84
C GLY A 5 5.88 8.67 1.39
N ILE A 6 4.92 8.07 0.69
CA ILE A 6 5.04 6.70 0.16
C ILE A 6 6.09 6.64 -0.96
N TRP A 7 6.15 7.65 -1.82
CA TRP A 7 7.15 7.69 -2.90
C TRP A 7 8.56 7.90 -2.38
N ARG A 8 8.75 8.71 -1.33
CA ARG A 8 10.05 8.81 -0.64
C ARG A 8 10.48 7.47 -0.04
N LEU A 9 9.56 6.73 0.59
CA LEU A 9 9.81 5.38 1.09
C LEU A 9 10.17 4.40 -0.05
N ALA A 10 9.51 4.52 -1.20
CA ALA A 10 9.80 3.70 -2.36
C ALA A 10 11.22 3.94 -2.88
N GLN A 11 11.61 5.20 -3.07
CA GLN A 11 12.97 5.57 -3.46
C GLN A 11 14.02 5.05 -2.46
N ALA A 12 13.80 5.29 -1.16
CA ALA A 12 14.71 4.85 -0.09
C ALA A 12 14.89 3.32 -0.05
N LYS A 13 13.90 2.54 -0.49
CA LYS A 13 13.94 1.07 -0.54
C LYS A 13 14.31 0.52 -1.92
N GLY A 14 14.66 1.36 -2.89
CA GLY A 14 14.96 0.94 -4.26
C GLY A 14 13.75 0.35 -5.01
N ILE A 15 12.54 0.68 -4.59
CA ILE A 15 11.29 0.26 -5.22
C ILE A 15 10.86 1.35 -6.21
N PRO A 16 10.52 1.00 -7.47
CA PRO A 16 10.07 2.00 -8.45
C PRO A 16 8.84 2.78 -7.98
N VAL A 17 8.86 4.09 -8.19
CA VAL A 17 7.74 4.98 -7.91
C VAL A 17 6.55 4.62 -8.81
N ARG A 18 5.42 4.26 -8.20
CA ARG A 18 4.18 3.86 -8.88
C ARG A 18 2.95 4.47 -8.22
N ALA A 19 1.85 4.53 -8.96
CA ALA A 19 0.54 4.95 -8.46
C ALA A 19 -0.13 3.89 -7.57
N ALA A 20 0.27 2.61 -7.71
CA ALA A 20 -0.23 1.52 -6.89
C ALA A 20 0.83 0.42 -6.71
N TYR A 21 0.75 -0.31 -5.61
CA TYR A 21 1.68 -1.37 -5.24
C TYR A 21 0.94 -2.67 -4.92
N THR A 22 1.55 -3.81 -5.17
CA THR A 22 0.99 -5.09 -4.69
C THR A 22 0.96 -5.13 -3.16
N PRO A 23 0.09 -5.94 -2.52
CA PRO A 23 0.11 -6.10 -1.05
C PRO A 23 1.50 -6.42 -0.50
N ARG A 24 2.29 -7.24 -1.20
CA ARG A 24 3.66 -7.55 -0.80
C ARG A 24 4.57 -6.31 -0.80
N GLN A 25 4.51 -5.50 -1.87
CA GLN A 25 5.30 -4.27 -1.97
C GLN A 25 4.84 -3.23 -0.95
N ALA A 26 3.53 -3.06 -0.80
CA ALA A 26 2.95 -2.15 0.18
C ALA A 26 3.36 -2.51 1.62
N ALA A 27 3.33 -3.80 2.00
CA ALA A 27 3.82 -4.24 3.31
C ALA A 27 5.30 -3.86 3.53
N LEU A 28 6.13 -4.06 2.51
CA LEU A 28 7.56 -3.69 2.55
C LEU A 28 7.78 -2.17 2.65
N LEU A 29 6.98 -1.38 1.92
CA LEU A 29 7.04 0.09 1.96
C LEU A 29 6.65 0.61 3.34
N LEU A 30 5.56 0.10 3.90
CA LEU A 30 5.02 0.54 5.20
C LEU A 30 5.73 -0.09 6.40
N GLY A 31 6.55 -1.11 6.20
CA GLY A 31 7.22 -1.83 7.30
C GLY A 31 6.28 -2.65 8.17
N ILE A 32 5.09 -3.00 7.67
CA ILE A 32 4.08 -3.76 8.41
C ILE A 32 4.07 -5.24 8.00
N GLY A 33 3.61 -6.11 8.89
CA GLY A 33 3.45 -7.53 8.60
C GLY A 33 2.53 -7.78 7.41
N LYS A 34 2.93 -8.68 6.51
CA LYS A 34 2.13 -9.02 5.31
C LYS A 34 0.71 -9.44 5.68
N ASN A 35 0.56 -10.29 6.69
CA ASN A 35 -0.74 -10.78 7.16
C ASN A 35 -1.66 -9.62 7.57
N ALA A 36 -1.15 -8.64 8.31
CA ALA A 36 -1.93 -7.47 8.72
C ALA A 36 -2.45 -6.67 7.50
N LEU A 37 -1.61 -6.51 6.47
CA LEU A 37 -2.04 -5.82 5.26
C LEU A 37 -3.02 -6.65 4.42
N TYR A 38 -2.81 -7.96 4.30
CA TYR A 38 -3.75 -8.86 3.63
C TYR A 38 -5.11 -8.86 4.34
N GLU A 39 -5.14 -8.89 5.67
CA GLU A 39 -6.37 -8.77 6.46
C GLU A 39 -7.03 -7.40 6.28
N ALA A 40 -6.26 -6.32 6.24
CA ALA A 40 -6.81 -4.98 5.97
C ALA A 40 -7.45 -4.88 4.58
N VAL A 41 -6.86 -5.54 3.58
CA VAL A 41 -7.43 -5.63 2.22
C VAL A 41 -8.67 -6.53 2.20
N ARG A 42 -8.60 -7.71 2.85
CA ARG A 42 -9.69 -8.70 2.89
C ARG A 42 -10.92 -8.16 3.63
N SER A 43 -10.70 -7.43 4.72
CA SER A 43 -11.76 -6.78 5.52
C SER A 43 -12.33 -5.51 4.88
N GLY A 44 -11.74 -5.03 3.77
CA GLY A 44 -12.16 -3.80 3.10
C GLY A 44 -11.69 -2.51 3.79
N ARG A 45 -10.91 -2.61 4.88
CA ARG A 45 -10.28 -1.45 5.54
C ARG A 45 -9.36 -0.67 4.59
N VAL A 46 -8.67 -1.39 3.71
CA VAL A 46 -7.81 -0.84 2.65
C VAL A 46 -8.43 -1.19 1.29
N LYS A 47 -8.83 -0.19 0.52
CA LYS A 47 -9.36 -0.43 -0.82
C LYS A 47 -8.24 -0.92 -1.75
N SER A 48 -8.61 -1.74 -2.71
CA SER A 48 -7.68 -2.30 -3.68
C SER A 48 -8.34 -2.48 -5.03
N LEU A 49 -7.51 -2.46 -6.07
CA LEU A 49 -7.87 -2.67 -7.46
C LEU A 49 -7.40 -4.06 -7.87
N GLN A 50 -8.23 -4.80 -8.60
CA GLN A 50 -7.84 -6.07 -9.19
C GLN A 50 -7.57 -5.88 -10.68
N VAL A 51 -6.36 -6.22 -11.11
CA VAL A 51 -5.94 -6.17 -12.52
C VAL A 51 -5.54 -7.58 -12.93
N GLY A 52 -6.45 -8.25 -13.65
CA GLY A 52 -6.33 -9.69 -13.93
C GLY A 52 -6.27 -10.52 -12.64
N ARG A 53 -5.14 -11.22 -12.46
CA ARG A 53 -4.89 -12.07 -11.27
C ARG A 53 -4.17 -11.34 -10.13
N VAL A 54 -3.74 -10.09 -10.35
CA VAL A 54 -2.92 -9.35 -9.38
C VAL A 54 -3.76 -8.27 -8.72
N ARG A 55 -3.62 -8.14 -7.41
CA ARG A 55 -4.24 -7.08 -6.61
C ARG A 55 -3.24 -5.96 -6.37
N TYR A 56 -3.70 -4.73 -6.50
CA TYR A 56 -2.93 -3.51 -6.28
C TYR A 56 -3.63 -2.62 -5.26
N ILE A 57 -2.84 -1.97 -4.42
CA ILE A 57 -3.29 -1.01 -3.42
C ILE A 57 -2.84 0.37 -3.91
N PRO A 58 -3.77 1.30 -4.19
CA PRO A 58 -3.43 2.66 -4.56
C PRO A 58 -2.57 3.33 -3.47
N VAL A 59 -1.64 4.21 -3.87
CA VAL A 59 -0.85 4.99 -2.91
C VAL A 59 -1.73 5.84 -2.00
N SER A 60 -2.86 6.32 -2.53
CA SER A 60 -3.90 7.02 -1.79
C SER A 60 -4.68 6.16 -0.80
N GLU A 61 -4.45 4.85 -0.71
CA GLU A 61 -4.98 4.02 0.37
C GLU A 61 -3.88 3.70 1.39
N LEU A 62 -2.63 3.57 0.92
CA LEU A 62 -1.46 3.37 1.78
C LEU A 62 -1.21 4.56 2.70
N ALA A 63 -1.30 5.78 2.17
CA ALA A 63 -1.17 6.97 3.01
C ALA A 63 -2.34 7.09 4.03
N ARG A 64 -3.51 6.48 3.76
CA ARG A 64 -4.73 6.61 4.57
C ARG A 64 -4.56 5.77 5.81
N LEU A 65 -4.03 4.59 5.58
CA LEU A 65 -3.66 3.62 6.59
C LEU A 65 -2.61 4.20 7.56
N LEU A 66 -1.63 4.97 7.05
CA LEU A 66 -0.62 5.64 7.89
C LEU A 66 -1.20 6.80 8.71
N GLU A 67 -2.15 7.54 8.15
CA GLU A 67 -2.84 8.65 8.82
C GLU A 67 -3.82 8.15 9.91
N GLY A 68 -3.98 6.83 10.10
CA GLY A 68 -4.86 6.25 11.12
C GLY A 68 -6.34 6.24 10.73
N GLY A 69 -6.67 6.53 9.47
CA GLY A 69 -8.04 6.56 8.97
C GLY A 69 -8.64 5.17 8.79
N ALA A 70 -9.02 4.52 9.90
CA ALA A 70 -9.95 3.38 9.91
C ALA A 70 -11.39 3.90 9.72
#